data_AF-A0A1F5L9Y4-F1
#
_entry.id   AF-A0A1F5L9Y4-F1
#
_cell.length_a   1.000
_cell.length_b   1.000
_cell.length_c   1.000
_cell.angle_alpha   90.00
_cell.angle_beta   90.00
_cell.angle_gamma   90.00
#
_symmetry.space_group_name_H-M   'P 1'
#
loop_
_entity.id
_entity.type
_entity.pdbx_description
1 polymer ?
#
loop_
_entity_poly.entity_id
_entity_poly.type
_entity_poly.pdbx_seq_one_letter_code
_entity_poly.pdbx_strand_id
1 'polypeptide(L)'
;MAKLENNPDQLPIAKRLTIAKYDAEDCKDAIHGSRIPKTMGEQVHRLCTIRGIRHHYGFAQELRGVTPEFTRALNARDIMSGIIPTISRPEETPYCIWYPEVPKEDTLRDLVQRYPDMLYHAARSCAVAGYFDLYQELDPLPEVHVAEEAGYASMQKSSNGSQQIYEHILSQSVKFEIMNDYTRMVNIAGRRVASLNGDTAAYLSLTARSKYYGPREFKIDAKPWHRFCTDPYYSNITEDWGIDDHDCEAPNAPEDYLPLVFSPLPADLPFINKDKLIYVAAYNGDIDRYARLRRPQMLKHEWAMVIHGIYHNAIFAKWWTTQIAEHPEDRREIKIRCAINARRIMSDDLSWLTADTPGKLLPDLIWYPAVAHCVTYEKLAHMRPAMFETCLRACIVANDPWTWDDLLRAAPDIFKFTRDSSEPEDPKLWWLSKHARYGLWGEAAASSNKIFQKDILAAVPDGAQKFKTPHTNSDWWGDYYVARDLYFPNRSRLVRLYDPVQPGSTTEGPYDGMGCGIGDVDLALFLGGAISRETWKKEMEDEGSLQASIEEIWDLLELNQAPSHSSRI
;
A
#
# COMPACT_ATOMS: atom_id res chain seq x y z
N MET A 1 -34.19 10.77 43.88
CA MET A 1 -33.92 11.74 42.80
C MET A 1 -33.65 10.96 41.52
N ALA A 2 -34.60 10.98 40.59
CA ALA A 2 -34.53 10.25 39.33
C ALA A 2 -33.52 10.93 38.38
N LYS A 3 -32.57 10.16 37.83
CA LYS A 3 -31.83 10.56 36.63
C LYS A 3 -32.80 10.50 35.46
N LEU A 4 -33.31 11.65 35.00
CA LEU A 4 -33.77 11.74 33.62
C LEU A 4 -32.52 11.58 32.74
N GLU A 5 -32.27 10.37 32.24
CA GLU A 5 -31.47 10.21 31.03
C GLU A 5 -32.27 10.88 29.91
N ASN A 6 -31.97 12.13 29.59
CA ASN A 6 -32.57 12.83 28.46
C ASN A 6 -32.36 11.97 27.21
N ASN A 7 -33.46 11.61 26.53
CA ASN A 7 -33.40 10.94 25.24
C ASN A 7 -32.51 11.78 24.30
N PRO A 8 -31.39 11.25 23.76
CA PRO A 8 -30.45 12.03 22.96
C PRO A 8 -31.09 12.75 21.76
N ASP A 9 -32.18 12.20 21.23
CA ASP A 9 -32.97 12.80 20.14
C ASP A 9 -33.58 14.16 20.45
N GLN A 10 -33.83 14.44 21.73
CA GLN A 10 -34.43 15.69 22.18
C GLN A 10 -33.38 16.77 22.46
N LEU A 11 -32.09 16.44 22.33
CA LEU A 11 -31.01 17.39 22.54
C LEU A 11 -30.77 18.23 21.26
N PRO A 12 -30.34 19.50 21.41
CA PRO A 12 -29.85 20.29 20.28
C PRO A 12 -28.75 19.53 19.51
N ILE A 13 -28.74 19.67 18.17
CA ILE A 13 -27.80 18.96 17.28
C ILE A 13 -26.34 19.15 17.73
N ALA A 14 -25.96 20.35 18.16
CA ALA A 14 -24.63 20.65 18.67
C ALA A 14 -24.22 19.76 19.86
N LYS A 15 -25.17 19.40 20.74
CA LYS A 15 -24.91 18.48 21.85
C LYS A 15 -24.81 17.03 21.36
N ARG A 16 -25.64 16.63 20.39
CA ARG A 16 -25.62 15.28 19.78
C ARG A 16 -24.27 14.95 19.13
N LEU A 17 -23.58 15.95 18.58
CA LEU A 17 -22.22 15.83 18.03
C LEU A 17 -21.13 15.49 19.04
N THR A 18 -21.38 15.72 20.34
CA THR A 18 -20.39 15.44 21.40
C THR A 18 -20.58 14.07 22.05
N ILE A 19 -21.71 13.40 21.77
CA ILE A 19 -22.05 12.13 22.40
C ILE A 19 -21.54 10.98 21.51
N ALA A 20 -20.51 10.28 21.99
CA ALA A 20 -19.96 9.10 21.34
C ALA A 20 -20.67 7.83 21.84
N LYS A 21 -21.81 7.50 21.23
CA LYS A 21 -22.56 6.27 21.52
C LYS A 21 -22.97 5.61 20.21
N TYR A 22 -22.34 4.49 19.88
CA TYR A 22 -22.68 3.74 18.66
C TYR A 22 -24.08 3.10 18.74
N ASP A 23 -24.80 3.16 17.62
CA ASP A 23 -26.08 2.49 17.38
C ASP A 23 -26.11 2.08 15.90
N ALA A 24 -26.30 0.79 15.62
CA ALA A 24 -26.26 0.23 14.27
C ALA A 24 -27.51 0.56 13.45
N GLU A 25 -28.67 0.67 14.11
CA GLU A 25 -29.92 1.03 13.42
C GLU A 25 -29.87 2.49 12.97
N ASP A 26 -29.26 3.36 13.78
CA ASP A 26 -28.99 4.73 13.36
C ASP A 26 -28.07 4.82 12.14
N CYS A 27 -27.05 3.95 12.02
CA CYS A 27 -26.21 3.89 10.81
C CYS A 27 -27.04 3.49 9.58
N LYS A 28 -27.85 2.44 9.72
CA LYS A 28 -28.73 1.93 8.66
C LYS A 28 -29.73 2.98 8.21
N ASP A 29 -30.47 3.57 9.15
CA ASP A 29 -31.47 4.59 8.87
C ASP A 29 -30.86 5.82 8.22
N ALA A 30 -29.66 6.21 8.64
CA ALA A 30 -28.95 7.35 8.07
C ALA A 30 -28.53 7.10 6.62
N ILE A 31 -27.98 5.92 6.32
CA ILE A 31 -27.59 5.54 4.94
C ILE A 31 -28.79 5.56 3.99
N HIS A 32 -29.95 5.08 4.45
CA HIS A 32 -31.19 5.09 3.66
C HIS A 32 -31.92 6.45 3.65
N GLY A 33 -31.35 7.48 4.28
CA GLY A 33 -31.97 8.81 4.36
C GLY A 33 -33.29 8.84 5.14
N SER A 34 -33.53 7.86 6.00
CA SER A 34 -34.77 7.71 6.76
C SER A 34 -34.78 8.52 8.06
N ARG A 35 -33.62 8.61 8.75
CA ARG A 35 -33.51 9.29 10.04
C ARG A 35 -32.08 9.72 10.36
N ILE A 36 -31.92 10.89 10.97
CA ILE A 36 -30.63 11.35 11.49
C ILE A 36 -30.26 10.56 12.76
N PRO A 37 -29.02 10.05 12.89
CA PRO A 37 -28.55 9.34 14.08
C PRO A 37 -28.78 10.12 15.36
N LYS A 38 -29.25 9.45 16.43
CA LYS A 38 -29.56 10.11 17.71
C LYS A 38 -28.35 10.82 18.29
N THR A 39 -27.18 10.23 18.07
CA THR A 39 -25.87 10.75 18.47
C THR A 39 -24.94 10.75 17.27
N MET A 40 -24.02 11.72 17.20
CA MET A 40 -23.12 11.90 16.06
C MET A 40 -21.66 12.16 16.50
N GLY A 41 -21.32 11.82 17.75
CA GLY A 41 -19.94 11.88 18.23
C GLY A 41 -19.04 10.83 17.58
N GLU A 42 -19.60 9.67 17.24
CA GLU A 42 -18.89 8.63 16.50
C GLU A 42 -18.74 9.02 15.02
N GLN A 43 -17.54 8.84 14.47
CA GLN A 43 -17.26 9.18 13.08
C GLN A 43 -18.13 8.37 12.10
N VAL A 44 -18.38 7.08 12.40
CA VAL A 44 -19.23 6.21 11.56
C VAL A 44 -20.62 6.79 11.35
N HIS A 45 -21.24 7.36 12.39
CA HIS A 45 -22.56 8.00 12.29
C HIS A 45 -22.54 9.21 11.36
N ARG A 46 -21.48 10.03 11.42
CA ARG A 46 -21.34 11.19 10.53
C ARG A 46 -21.16 10.76 9.08
N LEU A 47 -20.34 9.74 8.82
CA LEU A 47 -20.14 9.19 7.47
C LEU A 47 -21.43 8.60 6.89
N CYS A 48 -22.16 7.79 7.67
CA CYS A 48 -23.47 7.27 7.27
C CYS A 48 -24.47 8.39 6.97
N THR A 49 -24.44 9.48 7.74
CA THR A 49 -25.30 10.65 7.52
C THR A 49 -24.92 11.39 6.23
N ILE A 50 -23.63 11.60 5.96
CA ILE A 50 -23.15 12.21 4.70
C ILE A 50 -23.57 11.34 3.51
N ARG A 51 -23.37 10.02 3.59
CA ARG A 51 -23.81 9.05 2.58
C ARG A 51 -25.31 9.18 2.30
N GLY A 52 -26.12 9.26 3.36
CA GLY A 52 -27.56 9.50 3.28
C GLY A 52 -27.91 10.80 2.57
N ILE A 53 -27.30 11.91 2.99
CA ILE A 53 -27.52 13.25 2.42
C ILE A 53 -27.26 13.24 0.91
N ARG A 54 -26.15 12.64 0.48
CA ARG A 54 -25.75 12.63 -0.93
C ARG A 54 -26.71 11.82 -1.82
N HIS A 55 -27.35 10.78 -1.27
CA HIS A 55 -28.18 9.86 -2.04
C HIS A 55 -29.69 10.09 -1.89
N HIS A 56 -30.12 10.84 -0.87
CA HIS A 56 -31.54 11.09 -0.60
C HIS A 56 -31.81 12.59 -0.54
N TYR A 57 -32.28 13.17 -1.66
CA TYR A 57 -32.63 14.59 -1.71
C TYR A 57 -33.69 14.94 -0.66
N GLY A 58 -33.48 16.05 0.06
CA GLY A 58 -34.35 16.49 1.15
C GLY A 58 -34.04 15.87 2.53
N PHE A 59 -33.19 14.85 2.62
CA PHE A 59 -32.76 14.31 3.90
C PHE A 59 -31.83 15.27 4.67
N ALA A 60 -32.03 15.34 5.98
CA ALA A 60 -31.16 16.02 6.95
C ALA A 60 -30.84 17.51 6.66
N GLN A 61 -31.78 18.24 6.07
CA GLN A 61 -31.65 19.67 5.78
C GLN A 61 -31.40 20.52 7.03
N GLU A 62 -31.87 20.07 8.19
CA GLU A 62 -31.62 20.69 9.50
C GLU A 62 -30.15 20.66 9.93
N LEU A 63 -29.29 19.88 9.26
CA LEU A 63 -27.85 19.86 9.53
C LEU A 63 -27.08 20.96 8.79
N ARG A 64 -27.73 21.75 7.94
CA ARG A 64 -27.07 22.85 7.22
C ARG A 64 -26.54 23.90 8.20
N GLY A 65 -25.27 24.30 8.03
CA GLY A 65 -24.59 25.26 8.90
C GLY A 65 -24.17 24.70 10.26
N VAL A 66 -24.45 23.44 10.58
CA VAL A 66 -24.03 22.80 11.84
C VAL A 66 -22.54 22.47 11.80
N THR A 67 -22.10 21.80 10.74
CA THR A 67 -20.68 21.49 10.47
C THR A 67 -20.37 21.73 8.99
N PRO A 68 -19.12 22.06 8.64
CA PRO A 68 -18.73 22.21 7.24
C PRO A 68 -18.95 20.94 6.41
N GLU A 69 -18.73 19.74 6.97
CA GLU A 69 -18.90 18.46 6.25
C GLU A 69 -20.35 18.17 5.88
N PHE A 70 -21.31 18.41 6.77
CA PHE A 70 -22.73 18.26 6.43
C PHE A 70 -23.19 19.34 5.45
N THR A 71 -22.68 20.57 5.62
CA THR A 71 -23.03 21.68 4.72
C THR A 71 -22.52 21.42 3.30
N ARG A 72 -21.29 20.92 3.14
CA ARG A 72 -20.77 20.48 1.83
C ARG A 72 -21.59 19.36 1.24
N ALA A 73 -21.93 18.32 2.02
CA ALA A 73 -22.76 17.23 1.54
C ALA A 73 -24.14 17.70 1.03
N LEU A 74 -24.78 18.60 1.78
CA LEU A 74 -26.07 19.20 1.41
C LEU A 74 -25.95 20.10 0.18
N ASN A 75 -24.91 20.94 0.11
CA ASN A 75 -24.64 21.78 -1.07
C ASN A 75 -24.39 20.92 -2.32
N ALA A 76 -23.63 19.83 -2.19
CA ALA A 76 -23.39 18.88 -3.27
C ALA A 76 -24.72 18.29 -3.77
N ARG A 77 -25.56 17.81 -2.84
CA ARG A 77 -26.85 17.20 -3.17
C ARG A 77 -27.82 18.19 -3.82
N ASP A 78 -27.86 19.44 -3.37
CA ASP A 78 -28.66 20.49 -3.99
C ASP A 78 -28.26 20.69 -5.46
N ILE A 79 -26.95 20.81 -5.74
CA ILE A 79 -26.42 20.99 -7.10
C ILE A 79 -26.81 19.79 -7.99
N MET A 80 -26.62 18.57 -7.50
CA MET A 80 -27.05 17.35 -8.22
C MET A 80 -28.56 17.33 -8.50
N SER A 81 -29.35 17.96 -7.64
CA SER A 81 -30.81 18.03 -7.76
C SER A 81 -31.30 19.26 -8.53
N GLY A 82 -30.38 20.05 -9.13
CA GLY A 82 -30.73 21.20 -9.96
C GLY A 82 -30.89 22.53 -9.20
N ILE A 83 -30.41 22.61 -7.96
CA ILE A 83 -30.53 23.80 -7.11
C ILE A 83 -29.15 24.36 -6.82
N ILE A 84 -28.95 25.66 -7.08
CA ILE A 84 -27.68 26.33 -6.77
C ILE A 84 -27.71 26.87 -5.33
N PRO A 85 -26.99 26.24 -4.38
CA PRO A 85 -27.02 26.66 -2.99
C PRO A 85 -26.33 28.00 -2.80
N THR A 86 -26.59 28.63 -1.66
CA THR A 86 -25.78 29.77 -1.18
C THR A 86 -24.58 29.23 -0.41
N ILE A 87 -23.39 29.37 -0.99
CA ILE A 87 -22.13 28.98 -0.36
C ILE A 87 -21.58 30.23 0.32
N SER A 88 -21.62 30.25 1.65
CA SER A 88 -21.26 31.46 2.41
C SER A 88 -19.77 31.51 2.73
N ARG A 89 -19.12 30.34 2.81
CA ARG A 89 -17.70 30.23 3.16
C ARG A 89 -16.99 29.19 2.28
N PRO A 90 -15.68 29.35 2.01
CA PRO A 90 -14.93 28.41 1.17
C PRO A 90 -14.97 26.97 1.68
N GLU A 91 -15.01 26.76 3.00
CA GLU A 91 -15.11 25.43 3.60
C GLU A 91 -16.45 24.73 3.36
N GLU A 92 -17.47 25.44 2.84
CA GLU A 92 -18.78 24.90 2.48
C GLU A 92 -18.87 24.49 1.00
N THR A 93 -17.83 24.74 0.20
CA THR A 93 -17.77 24.37 -1.21
C THR A 93 -17.62 22.86 -1.36
N PRO A 94 -18.58 22.16 -2.00
CA PRO A 94 -18.47 20.73 -2.24
C PRO A 94 -17.46 20.42 -3.33
N TYR A 95 -16.59 19.42 -3.11
CA TYR A 95 -15.58 19.01 -4.08
C TYR A 95 -16.12 18.05 -5.16
N CYS A 96 -16.99 17.11 -4.79
CA CYS A 96 -17.61 16.17 -5.73
C CYS A 96 -19.11 16.46 -5.87
N ILE A 97 -19.50 17.06 -7.01
CA ILE A 97 -20.89 17.48 -7.31
C ILE A 97 -21.59 16.61 -8.36
N TRP A 98 -20.94 15.54 -8.83
CA TRP A 98 -21.41 14.70 -9.95
C TRP A 98 -21.75 13.26 -9.55
N TYR A 99 -21.73 12.94 -8.25
CA TYR A 99 -21.98 11.59 -7.74
C TYR A 99 -22.91 11.63 -6.51
N PRO A 100 -23.99 10.83 -6.47
CA PRO A 100 -24.33 9.72 -7.38
C PRO A 100 -25.09 10.14 -8.65
N GLU A 101 -25.55 11.38 -8.72
CA GLU A 101 -26.33 11.90 -9.85
C GLU A 101 -25.56 13.07 -10.46
N VAL A 102 -25.52 13.14 -11.79
CA VAL A 102 -24.83 14.23 -12.48
C VAL A 102 -25.81 15.41 -12.68
N PRO A 103 -25.43 16.65 -12.31
CA PRO A 103 -26.26 17.83 -12.57
C PRO A 103 -26.49 18.04 -14.08
N LYS A 104 -27.63 18.62 -14.45
CA LYS A 104 -27.93 18.98 -15.84
C LYS A 104 -27.06 20.14 -16.33
N GLU A 105 -26.92 20.28 -17.64
CA GLU A 105 -26.13 21.34 -18.26
C GLU A 105 -26.50 22.75 -17.79
N ASP A 106 -27.80 23.08 -17.74
CA ASP A 106 -28.26 24.40 -17.28
C ASP A 106 -27.85 24.68 -15.83
N THR A 107 -27.94 23.66 -14.96
CA THR A 107 -27.49 23.76 -13.57
C THR A 107 -25.99 24.05 -13.49
N LEU A 108 -25.18 23.38 -14.31
CA LEU A 108 -23.74 23.61 -14.34
C LEU A 108 -23.39 25.00 -14.87
N ARG A 109 -24.13 25.49 -15.88
CA ARG A 109 -23.99 26.85 -16.42
C ARG A 109 -24.31 27.90 -15.35
N ASP A 110 -25.45 27.75 -14.66
CA ASP A 110 -25.86 28.62 -13.56
C ASP A 110 -24.86 28.57 -12.38
N LEU A 111 -24.31 27.38 -12.10
CA LEU A 111 -23.31 27.19 -11.05
C LEU A 111 -22.05 27.99 -11.32
N VAL A 112 -21.47 27.86 -12.52
CA VAL A 112 -20.23 28.57 -12.89
C VAL A 112 -20.47 30.07 -13.00
N GLN A 113 -21.65 30.50 -13.48
CA GLN A 113 -22.02 31.91 -13.51
C GLN A 113 -22.04 32.53 -12.09
N ARG A 114 -22.55 31.80 -11.10
CA ARG A 114 -22.63 32.27 -9.71
C ARG A 114 -21.31 32.11 -8.96
N TYR A 115 -20.59 31.01 -9.20
CA TYR A 115 -19.33 30.66 -8.54
C TYR A 115 -18.29 30.26 -9.59
N PRO A 116 -17.59 31.23 -10.21
CA PRO A 116 -16.58 30.95 -11.23
C PRO A 116 -15.46 30.01 -10.77
N ASP A 117 -15.14 30.01 -9.47
CA ASP A 117 -14.14 29.11 -8.87
C ASP A 117 -14.54 27.63 -8.95
N MET A 118 -15.82 27.32 -9.20
CA MET A 118 -16.31 25.95 -9.39
C MET A 118 -16.21 25.45 -10.85
N LEU A 119 -15.56 26.20 -11.74
CA LEU A 119 -15.36 25.83 -13.15
C LEU A 119 -14.92 24.37 -13.34
N TYR A 120 -13.88 23.92 -12.62
CA TYR A 120 -13.36 22.56 -12.77
C TYR A 120 -14.28 21.47 -12.19
N HIS A 121 -15.15 21.82 -11.25
CA HIS A 121 -16.18 20.91 -10.75
C HIS A 121 -17.26 20.68 -11.83
N ALA A 122 -17.65 21.76 -12.53
CA ALA A 122 -18.55 21.69 -13.67
C ALA A 122 -17.90 20.95 -14.85
N ALA A 123 -16.65 21.26 -15.19
CA ALA A 123 -15.90 20.59 -16.26
C ALA A 123 -15.78 19.08 -16.03
N ARG A 124 -15.48 18.64 -14.80
CA ARG A 124 -15.46 17.22 -14.46
C ARG A 124 -16.85 16.58 -14.51
N SER A 125 -17.89 17.31 -14.15
CA SER A 125 -19.28 16.85 -14.33
C SER A 125 -19.62 16.65 -15.82
N CYS A 126 -19.17 17.56 -16.69
CA CYS A 126 -19.30 17.42 -18.14
C CYS A 126 -18.57 16.17 -18.65
N ALA A 127 -17.36 15.89 -18.15
CA ALA A 127 -16.62 14.67 -18.50
C ALA A 127 -17.39 13.38 -18.14
N VAL A 128 -18.01 13.34 -16.95
CA VAL A 128 -18.82 12.19 -16.50
C VAL A 128 -20.07 11.98 -17.38
N ALA A 129 -20.79 13.07 -17.70
CA ALA A 129 -22.05 12.99 -18.43
C ALA A 129 -21.91 13.03 -19.96
N GLY A 130 -20.73 13.40 -20.48
CA GLY A 130 -20.51 13.59 -21.90
C GLY A 130 -21.09 14.89 -22.45
N TYR A 131 -21.16 15.95 -21.64
CA TYR A 131 -21.65 17.26 -22.08
C TYR A 131 -20.55 18.05 -22.81
N PHE A 132 -20.18 17.60 -24.01
CA PHE A 132 -19.08 18.17 -24.78
C PHE A 132 -19.33 19.64 -25.16
N ASP A 133 -20.54 19.98 -25.62
CA ASP A 133 -20.87 21.36 -26.03
C ASP A 133 -20.75 22.34 -24.84
N LEU A 134 -21.27 21.96 -23.68
CA LEU A 134 -21.10 22.75 -22.45
C LEU A 134 -19.63 22.81 -22.01
N TYR A 135 -18.88 21.72 -22.11
CA TYR A 135 -17.46 21.72 -21.79
C TYR A 135 -16.70 22.74 -22.65
N GLN A 136 -17.00 22.82 -23.96
CA GLN A 136 -16.41 23.81 -24.86
C GLN A 136 -16.85 25.23 -24.51
N GLU A 137 -18.12 25.43 -24.14
CA GLU A 137 -18.62 26.74 -23.72
C GLU A 137 -17.93 27.25 -22.45
N LEU A 138 -17.69 26.37 -21.48
CA LEU A 138 -17.02 26.71 -20.22
C LEU A 138 -15.53 27.02 -20.39
N ASP A 139 -14.93 26.61 -21.52
CA ASP A 139 -13.52 26.83 -21.89
C ASP A 139 -12.50 26.59 -20.76
N PRO A 140 -12.53 25.42 -20.06
CA PRO A 140 -11.54 25.12 -19.05
C PRO A 140 -10.18 24.79 -19.69
N LEU A 141 -9.09 25.11 -19.00
CA LEU A 141 -7.76 24.64 -19.42
C LEU A 141 -7.71 23.10 -19.45
N PRO A 142 -6.91 22.49 -20.34
CA PRO A 142 -6.78 21.04 -20.45
C PRO A 142 -6.29 20.41 -19.15
N GLU A 143 -7.19 19.81 -18.38
CA GLU A 143 -6.94 19.34 -17.02
C GLU A 143 -6.90 17.81 -16.97
N VAL A 144 -5.90 17.25 -16.28
CA VAL A 144 -5.60 15.81 -16.32
C VAL A 144 -6.66 14.96 -15.62
N HIS A 145 -7.28 15.41 -14.53
CA HIS A 145 -8.35 14.67 -13.86
C HIS A 145 -9.65 14.67 -14.66
N VAL A 146 -9.96 15.78 -15.35
CA VAL A 146 -11.09 15.85 -16.29
C VAL A 146 -10.86 14.91 -17.48
N ALA A 147 -9.63 14.85 -18.00
CA ALA A 147 -9.27 13.91 -19.07
C ALA A 147 -9.38 12.45 -18.61
N GLU A 148 -8.85 12.11 -17.43
CA GLU A 148 -8.96 10.76 -16.86
C GLU A 148 -10.43 10.38 -16.70
N GLU A 149 -11.25 11.24 -16.08
CA GLU A 149 -12.69 11.01 -15.90
C GLU A 149 -13.41 10.79 -17.24
N ALA A 150 -13.14 11.62 -18.24
CA ALA A 150 -13.73 11.52 -19.57
C ALA A 150 -13.35 10.21 -20.28
N GLY A 151 -12.10 9.79 -20.12
CA GLY A 151 -11.58 8.54 -20.67
C GLY A 151 -12.20 7.30 -20.02
N TYR A 152 -12.32 7.28 -18.69
CA TYR A 152 -13.04 6.21 -17.99
C TYR A 152 -14.52 6.16 -18.42
N ALA A 153 -15.18 7.31 -18.52
CA ALA A 153 -16.58 7.39 -18.92
C ALA A 153 -16.80 6.95 -20.38
N SER A 154 -15.87 7.28 -21.29
CA SER A 154 -15.97 6.87 -22.70
C SER A 154 -15.85 5.36 -22.87
N MET A 155 -14.89 4.71 -22.21
CA MET A 155 -14.66 3.28 -22.35
C MET A 155 -15.74 2.41 -21.68
N GLN A 156 -16.27 2.85 -20.54
CA GLN A 156 -17.20 2.01 -19.77
C GLN A 156 -18.68 2.32 -20.02
N LYS A 157 -19.02 3.58 -20.33
CA LYS A 157 -20.40 3.99 -20.64
C LYS A 157 -20.66 4.16 -22.13
N SER A 158 -19.64 3.96 -22.99
CA SER A 158 -19.70 4.22 -24.43
C SER A 158 -20.21 5.63 -24.76
N SER A 159 -19.85 6.61 -23.90
CA SER A 159 -20.29 8.00 -24.03
C SER A 159 -19.47 8.72 -25.11
N ASN A 160 -20.09 8.99 -26.26
CA ASN A 160 -19.47 9.72 -27.36
C ASN A 160 -19.01 11.13 -26.91
N GLY A 161 -19.84 11.83 -26.12
CA GLY A 161 -19.47 13.16 -25.62
C GLY A 161 -18.26 13.12 -24.68
N SER A 162 -18.16 12.11 -23.81
CA SER A 162 -16.98 11.93 -22.95
C SER A 162 -15.74 11.61 -23.78
N GLN A 163 -15.89 10.80 -24.83
CA GLN A 163 -14.80 10.53 -25.78
C GLN A 163 -14.31 11.82 -26.45
N GLN A 164 -15.23 12.68 -26.92
CA GLN A 164 -14.89 13.96 -27.52
C GLN A 164 -14.15 14.90 -26.55
N ILE A 165 -14.56 14.95 -25.27
CA ILE A 165 -13.85 15.73 -24.23
C ILE A 165 -12.43 15.18 -24.04
N TYR A 166 -12.29 13.86 -23.91
CA TYR A 166 -10.99 13.21 -23.73
C TYR A 166 -10.04 13.49 -24.90
N GLU A 167 -10.50 13.28 -26.14
CA GLU A 167 -9.72 13.53 -27.36
C GLU A 167 -9.36 15.02 -27.49
N HIS A 168 -10.30 15.91 -27.16
CA HIS A 168 -10.07 17.35 -27.17
C HIS A 168 -8.93 17.74 -26.21
N ILE A 169 -8.94 17.24 -24.96
CA ILE A 169 -7.88 17.51 -23.98
C ILE A 169 -6.55 16.88 -24.40
N LEU A 170 -6.54 15.63 -24.87
CA LEU A 170 -5.31 14.95 -25.26
C LEU A 170 -4.66 15.52 -26.53
N SER A 171 -5.44 16.15 -27.41
CA SER A 171 -4.91 16.86 -28.58
C SER A 171 -4.11 18.12 -28.21
N GLN A 172 -4.25 18.61 -26.97
CA GLN A 172 -3.52 19.79 -26.51
C GLN A 172 -2.04 19.45 -26.24
N SER A 173 -1.15 20.37 -26.62
CA SER A 173 0.29 20.22 -26.43
C SER A 173 0.72 20.23 -24.95
N VAL A 174 -0.07 20.89 -24.08
CA VAL A 174 0.20 21.03 -22.66
C VAL A 174 -1.09 20.72 -21.91
N LYS A 175 -0.96 19.94 -20.83
CA LYS A 175 -2.04 19.61 -19.89
C LYS A 175 -1.64 20.02 -18.49
N PHE A 176 -2.61 20.24 -17.62
CA PHE A 176 -2.40 20.79 -16.29
C PHE A 176 -2.99 19.91 -15.19
N GLU A 177 -2.25 19.78 -14.09
CA GLU A 177 -2.78 19.37 -12.80
C GLU A 177 -3.36 20.61 -12.10
N ILE A 178 -4.69 20.66 -11.98
CA ILE A 178 -5.42 21.76 -11.33
C ILE A 178 -6.28 21.23 -10.19
N MET A 179 -6.92 20.06 -10.41
CA MET A 179 -7.60 19.34 -9.35
C MET A 179 -6.61 18.47 -8.57
N ASN A 180 -6.93 18.15 -7.32
CA ASN A 180 -6.16 17.21 -6.52
C ASN A 180 -7.12 16.42 -5.61
N ASP A 181 -7.43 15.19 -6.00
CA ASP A 181 -8.42 14.34 -5.33
C ASP A 181 -7.98 13.87 -3.94
N TYR A 182 -6.67 13.80 -3.69
CA TYR A 182 -6.10 13.45 -2.39
C TYR A 182 -6.42 14.51 -1.32
N THR A 183 -6.41 15.78 -1.72
CA THR A 183 -6.57 16.93 -0.81
C THR A 183 -7.91 17.64 -0.97
N ARG A 184 -8.69 17.30 -2.01
CA ARG A 184 -9.96 17.94 -2.38
C ARG A 184 -9.80 19.43 -2.66
N MET A 185 -8.76 19.77 -3.42
CA MET A 185 -8.43 21.15 -3.76
C MET A 185 -8.48 21.39 -5.26
N VAL A 186 -8.82 22.62 -5.64
CA VAL A 186 -8.73 23.14 -7.01
C VAL A 186 -7.81 24.36 -6.98
N ASN A 187 -6.69 24.30 -7.70
CA ASN A 187 -5.66 25.34 -7.67
C ASN A 187 -5.32 25.88 -9.06
N ILE A 188 -6.18 26.78 -9.56
CA ILE A 188 -6.05 27.38 -10.90
C ILE A 188 -4.80 28.26 -11.01
N ALA A 189 -4.49 29.02 -9.95
CA ALA A 189 -3.35 29.93 -9.92
C ALA A 189 -2.00 29.20 -9.86
N GLY A 190 -1.94 28.10 -9.10
CA GLY A 190 -0.76 27.25 -8.93
C GLY A 190 -0.70 26.04 -9.85
N ARG A 191 -1.43 26.06 -10.98
CA ARG A 191 -1.48 24.95 -11.95
C ARG A 191 -0.08 24.52 -12.39
N ARG A 192 0.11 23.21 -12.57
CA ARG A 192 1.39 22.62 -13.00
C ARG A 192 1.20 21.85 -14.28
N VAL A 193 2.21 21.83 -15.14
CA VAL A 193 2.20 20.95 -16.31
C VAL A 193 2.27 19.52 -15.81
N ALA A 194 1.35 18.68 -16.29
CA ALA A 194 1.25 17.28 -15.89
C ALA A 194 0.75 16.43 -17.06
N SER A 195 0.89 15.12 -16.89
CA SER A 195 0.35 14.09 -17.77
C SER A 195 -0.63 13.22 -17.00
N LEU A 196 -1.43 12.44 -17.71
CA LEU A 196 -2.31 11.45 -17.07
C LEU A 196 -1.45 10.45 -16.29
N ASN A 197 -1.80 10.21 -15.03
CA ASN A 197 -0.99 9.44 -14.10
C ASN A 197 -1.83 8.55 -13.16
N GLY A 198 -3.13 8.41 -13.37
CA GLY A 198 -4.02 7.55 -12.57
C GLY A 198 -4.19 8.05 -11.13
N ASP A 199 -4.19 9.37 -10.95
CA ASP A 199 -4.37 10.05 -9.66
C ASP A 199 -5.83 10.50 -9.43
N THR A 200 -6.72 10.24 -10.40
CA THR A 200 -8.14 10.60 -10.35
C THR A 200 -9.00 9.53 -9.69
N ALA A 201 -9.84 9.95 -8.74
CA ALA A 201 -10.96 9.14 -8.25
C ALA A 201 -12.13 9.21 -9.24
N ALA A 202 -12.02 8.47 -10.34
CA ALA A 202 -13.05 8.44 -11.38
C ALA A 202 -14.40 7.97 -10.82
N TYR A 203 -15.52 8.40 -11.44
CA TYR A 203 -16.90 8.08 -11.03
C TYR A 203 -17.09 6.60 -10.68
N LEU A 204 -16.45 5.70 -11.42
CA LEU A 204 -16.56 4.25 -11.26
C LEU A 204 -15.86 3.74 -10.01
N SER A 205 -14.72 4.33 -9.64
CA SER A 205 -14.10 4.02 -8.34
C SER A 205 -15.03 4.40 -7.19
N LEU A 206 -15.87 5.43 -7.38
CA LEU A 206 -16.86 5.85 -6.40
C LEU A 206 -18.07 4.91 -6.32
N THR A 207 -18.16 3.81 -7.07
CA THR A 207 -19.23 2.81 -6.89
C THR A 207 -18.84 1.68 -5.93
N ALA A 208 -17.55 1.51 -5.63
CA ALA A 208 -17.13 0.57 -4.59
C ALA A 208 -17.70 1.00 -3.24
N ARG A 209 -18.23 0.04 -2.49
CA ARG A 209 -18.86 0.25 -1.18
C ARG A 209 -18.31 -0.70 -0.15
N SER A 210 -18.30 -0.20 1.07
CA SER A 210 -17.93 -1.01 2.21
C SER A 210 -18.91 -0.86 3.34
N LYS A 211 -19.30 -2.01 3.87
CA LYS A 211 -20.22 -2.10 4.99
C LYS A 211 -19.68 -1.35 6.22
N TYR A 212 -20.52 -0.57 6.89
CA TYR A 212 -20.18 0.02 8.18
C TYR A 212 -20.03 -1.04 9.28
N TYR A 213 -19.13 -0.80 10.23
CA TYR A 213 -18.98 -1.64 11.43
C TYR A 213 -18.94 -0.81 12.71
N GLY A 214 -19.24 -1.42 13.85
CA GLY A 214 -19.22 -0.73 15.14
C GLY A 214 -17.81 -0.47 15.69
N PRO A 215 -17.61 0.51 16.60
CA PRO A 215 -16.33 0.79 17.28
C PRO A 215 -15.66 -0.43 17.95
N ARG A 216 -16.44 -1.46 18.31
CA ARG A 216 -15.96 -2.68 18.98
C ARG A 216 -15.69 -3.86 18.02
N GLU A 217 -16.09 -3.74 16.76
CA GLU A 217 -15.86 -4.74 15.72
C GLU A 217 -14.50 -4.53 15.02
N PHE A 218 -13.80 -3.44 15.38
CA PHE A 218 -12.47 -3.12 14.89
C PHE A 218 -11.39 -3.97 15.56
N LYS A 219 -10.77 -4.86 14.78
CA LYS A 219 -9.44 -5.40 15.11
C LYS A 219 -8.36 -4.41 14.64
N ILE A 220 -7.22 -4.46 15.32
CA ILE A 220 -6.21 -3.40 15.53
C ILE A 220 -5.60 -2.76 14.25
N ASP A 221 -5.77 -3.33 13.06
CA ASP A 221 -5.13 -2.83 11.82
C ASP A 221 -6.11 -2.35 10.71
N ALA A 222 -7.38 -2.14 11.01
CA ALA A 222 -8.33 -1.67 10.00
C ALA A 222 -9.19 -0.53 10.52
N LYS A 223 -8.91 0.71 10.09
CA LYS A 223 -9.94 1.74 9.93
C LYS A 223 -9.73 2.50 8.61
N PRO A 224 -10.80 2.86 7.89
CA PRO A 224 -12.08 2.13 7.85
C PRO A 224 -12.71 2.21 6.43
N TRP A 225 -13.02 1.17 5.66
CA TRP A 225 -13.69 -0.09 5.94
C TRP A 225 -13.39 -1.06 4.77
N HIS A 226 -12.56 -2.07 5.02
CA HIS A 226 -12.36 -3.42 4.45
C HIS A 226 -12.45 -3.86 2.94
N ARG A 227 -11.76 -5.01 2.70
CA ARG A 227 -11.43 -5.90 1.53
C ARG A 227 -11.77 -5.51 0.10
N PHE A 228 -12.93 -4.94 -0.18
CA PHE A 228 -13.35 -4.57 -1.54
C PHE A 228 -12.98 -3.12 -1.86
N CYS A 229 -12.85 -2.31 -0.80
CA CYS A 229 -12.04 -1.11 -0.77
C CYS A 229 -10.62 -1.52 -0.35
N THR A 230 -9.90 -2.24 -1.22
CA THR A 230 -8.51 -2.61 -0.96
C THR A 230 -7.67 -1.34 -0.81
N ASP A 231 -7.02 -1.19 0.34
CA ASP A 231 -6.01 -0.15 0.61
C ASP A 231 -6.57 1.26 0.89
N PRO A 232 -5.93 2.13 1.72
CA PRO A 232 -6.57 3.34 2.23
C PRO A 232 -7.02 4.14 1.02
N TYR A 233 -8.32 4.42 0.94
CA TYR A 233 -8.87 5.24 -0.13
C TYR A 233 -8.11 6.56 -0.13
N TYR A 234 -7.21 6.72 -1.08
CA TYR A 234 -6.36 7.91 -1.10
C TYR A 234 -7.19 9.17 -1.33
N SER A 235 -8.40 9.01 -1.89
CA SER A 235 -9.29 10.07 -2.31
C SER A 235 -10.68 9.88 -1.67
N ASN A 236 -10.98 10.67 -0.64
CA ASN A 236 -12.32 10.73 -0.02
C ASN A 236 -13.14 11.90 -0.60
N ILE A 237 -13.25 11.95 -1.92
CA ILE A 237 -13.88 13.08 -2.62
C ILE A 237 -15.39 13.17 -2.35
N THR A 238 -16.01 12.07 -1.91
CA THR A 238 -17.42 12.03 -1.50
C THR A 238 -17.65 12.38 -0.03
N GLU A 239 -16.60 12.40 0.77
CA GLU A 239 -16.58 12.68 2.22
C GLU A 239 -17.22 11.63 3.13
N ASP A 240 -17.77 10.56 2.56
CA ASP A 240 -18.38 9.43 3.27
C ASP A 240 -17.50 8.18 3.32
N TRP A 241 -16.29 8.22 2.72
CA TRP A 241 -15.37 7.08 2.60
C TRP A 241 -15.97 5.86 1.88
N GLY A 242 -17.00 6.04 1.05
CA GLY A 242 -17.68 4.92 0.38
C GLY A 242 -18.42 3.98 1.33
N ILE A 243 -18.77 4.45 2.54
CA ILE A 243 -19.47 3.66 3.53
C ILE A 243 -20.89 3.30 3.05
N ASP A 244 -21.35 2.09 3.37
CA ASP A 244 -22.69 1.60 3.01
C ASP A 244 -23.17 0.51 3.99
N ASP A 245 -24.37 -0.02 3.77
CA ASP A 245 -24.94 -1.14 4.54
C ASP A 245 -24.52 -2.54 4.01
N HIS A 246 -23.83 -2.57 2.88
CA HIS A 246 -23.29 -3.74 2.21
C HIS A 246 -21.93 -3.45 1.56
N ASP A 247 -21.23 -4.52 1.20
CA ASP A 247 -19.99 -4.44 0.44
C ASP A 247 -20.28 -4.51 -1.07
N CYS A 248 -19.54 -3.73 -1.86
CA CYS A 248 -19.60 -3.74 -3.33
C CYS A 248 -18.20 -3.44 -3.90
N GLU A 249 -17.73 -4.24 -4.84
CA GLU A 249 -16.47 -3.96 -5.55
C GLU A 249 -16.70 -2.92 -6.66
N ALA A 250 -15.71 -2.06 -6.91
CA ALA A 250 -15.71 -1.24 -8.11
C ALA A 250 -15.46 -2.14 -9.34
N PRO A 251 -15.96 -1.75 -10.53
CA PRO A 251 -15.57 -2.39 -11.77
C PRO A 251 -14.06 -2.39 -11.95
N ASN A 252 -13.54 -3.44 -12.58
CA ASN A 252 -12.13 -3.49 -12.96
C ASN A 252 -11.76 -2.32 -13.87
N ALA A 253 -10.49 -1.92 -13.82
CA ALA A 253 -9.95 -0.93 -14.73
C ALA A 253 -10.15 -1.38 -16.20
N PRO A 254 -10.48 -0.47 -17.13
CA PRO A 254 -10.70 -0.80 -18.55
C PRO A 254 -9.51 -1.49 -19.21
N GLU A 255 -8.30 -1.11 -18.82
CA GLU A 255 -7.08 -1.58 -19.43
C GLU A 255 -6.23 -2.41 -18.47
N ASP A 256 -5.37 -3.24 -19.05
CA ASP A 256 -4.46 -4.10 -18.31
C ASP A 256 -3.15 -3.38 -17.96
N TYR A 257 -2.72 -3.53 -16.70
CA TYR A 257 -1.46 -2.95 -16.22
C TYR A 257 -0.24 -3.75 -16.68
N LEU A 258 -0.39 -5.04 -16.97
CA LEU A 258 0.73 -5.97 -17.14
C LEU A 258 1.71 -5.54 -18.26
N PRO A 259 1.28 -5.05 -19.43
CA PRO A 259 2.20 -4.57 -20.47
C PRO A 259 3.12 -3.42 -20.00
N LEU A 260 2.69 -2.62 -19.02
CA LEU A 260 3.44 -1.49 -18.48
C LEU A 260 4.46 -1.90 -17.42
N VAL A 261 4.42 -3.15 -16.95
CA VAL A 261 5.44 -3.70 -16.04
C VAL A 261 6.80 -3.76 -16.72
N PHE A 262 6.84 -4.15 -17.99
CA PHE A 262 8.08 -4.34 -18.77
C PHE A 262 8.32 -3.31 -19.87
N SER A 263 7.33 -2.47 -20.18
CA SER A 263 7.47 -1.37 -21.16
C SER A 263 7.82 -0.04 -20.49
N PRO A 264 8.45 0.92 -21.20
CA PRO A 264 8.54 2.29 -20.74
C PRO A 264 7.15 2.85 -20.43
N LEU A 265 7.02 3.64 -19.36
CA LEU A 265 5.73 4.25 -19.02
C LEU A 265 5.43 5.36 -20.04
N PRO A 266 4.26 5.33 -20.72
CA PRO A 266 3.87 6.43 -21.60
C PRO A 266 3.73 7.73 -20.82
N ALA A 267 3.82 8.89 -21.46
CA ALA A 267 3.65 10.18 -20.78
C ALA A 267 2.26 10.24 -20.13
N ASP A 268 1.22 9.98 -20.91
CA ASP A 268 -0.16 9.85 -20.44
C ASP A 268 -0.45 8.36 -20.17
N LEU A 269 -0.65 8.00 -18.90
CA LEU A 269 -0.99 6.63 -18.53
C LEU A 269 -2.38 6.24 -19.04
N PRO A 270 -2.56 5.00 -19.53
CA PRO A 270 -3.87 4.45 -19.83
C PRO A 270 -4.71 4.24 -18.56
N PHE A 271 -5.97 3.88 -18.73
CA PHE A 271 -6.94 3.73 -17.64
C PHE A 271 -6.78 2.38 -16.94
N ILE A 272 -5.70 2.26 -16.17
CA ILE A 272 -5.29 1.04 -15.46
C ILE A 272 -5.36 1.21 -13.95
N ASN A 273 -5.32 0.09 -13.21
CA ASN A 273 -4.98 0.14 -11.79
C ASN A 273 -3.46 0.25 -11.62
N LYS A 274 -2.97 1.46 -11.38
CA LYS A 274 -1.52 1.73 -11.25
C LYS A 274 -0.88 1.21 -9.96
N ASP A 275 -1.66 0.78 -8.97
CA ASP A 275 -1.12 0.32 -7.68
C ASP A 275 -0.17 -0.87 -7.87
N LYS A 276 -0.45 -1.72 -8.86
CA LYS A 276 0.43 -2.82 -9.28
C LYS A 276 1.79 -2.32 -9.80
N LEU A 277 1.81 -1.22 -10.55
CA LEU A 277 3.04 -0.61 -11.03
C LEU A 277 3.84 0.04 -9.89
N ILE A 278 3.17 0.63 -8.89
CA ILE A 278 3.82 1.15 -7.68
C ILE A 278 4.55 0.02 -6.95
N TYR A 279 3.87 -1.12 -6.73
CA TYR A 279 4.50 -2.28 -6.09
C TYR A 279 5.74 -2.77 -6.84
N VAL A 280 5.63 -2.96 -8.16
CA VAL A 280 6.76 -3.39 -9.01
C VAL A 280 7.92 -2.40 -8.97
N ALA A 281 7.64 -1.09 -9.10
CA ALA A 281 8.68 -0.07 -9.08
C ALA A 281 9.40 -0.02 -7.72
N ALA A 282 8.65 -0.12 -6.61
CA ALA A 282 9.21 -0.17 -5.27
C ALA A 282 10.08 -1.41 -5.05
N TYR A 283 9.57 -2.59 -5.44
CA TYR A 283 10.27 -3.88 -5.28
C TYR A 283 11.60 -3.94 -6.03
N ASN A 284 11.63 -3.41 -7.26
CA ASN A 284 12.83 -3.36 -8.10
C ASN A 284 13.80 -2.22 -7.73
N GLY A 285 13.36 -1.26 -6.89
CA GLY A 285 14.12 -0.05 -6.60
C GLY A 285 14.27 0.87 -7.82
N ASP A 286 13.25 0.94 -8.67
CA ASP A 286 13.21 1.82 -9.86
C ASP A 286 12.80 3.24 -9.44
N ILE A 287 13.80 4.13 -9.27
CA ILE A 287 13.58 5.49 -8.75
C ILE A 287 12.62 6.28 -9.65
N ASP A 288 12.85 6.27 -10.97
CA ASP A 288 12.10 7.12 -11.90
C ASP A 288 10.64 6.68 -11.98
N ARG A 289 10.38 5.37 -12.09
CA ARG A 289 9.00 4.86 -12.05
C ARG A 289 8.36 5.07 -10.70
N TYR A 290 9.05 4.75 -9.61
CA TYR A 290 8.47 4.84 -8.27
C TYR A 290 8.16 6.30 -7.90
N ALA A 291 9.07 7.24 -8.15
CA ALA A 291 8.86 8.65 -7.87
C ALA A 291 7.68 9.25 -8.67
N ARG A 292 7.48 8.80 -9.91
CA ARG A 292 6.35 9.21 -10.75
C ARG A 292 5.01 8.61 -10.29
N LEU A 293 5.00 7.33 -9.94
CA LEU A 293 3.76 6.57 -9.72
C LEU A 293 3.24 6.65 -8.29
N ARG A 294 4.13 6.77 -7.29
CA ARG A 294 3.79 6.69 -5.87
C ARG A 294 2.74 7.73 -5.49
N ARG A 295 1.83 7.33 -4.59
CA ARG A 295 0.79 8.20 -4.04
C ARG A 295 1.30 8.94 -2.79
N PRO A 296 0.61 10.00 -2.32
CA PRO A 296 1.00 10.69 -1.09
C PRO A 296 1.00 9.81 0.16
N GLN A 297 0.15 8.78 0.20
CA GLN A 297 0.17 7.74 1.23
C GLN A 297 0.55 6.41 0.60
N MET A 298 1.32 5.60 1.34
CA MET A 298 1.75 4.29 0.87
C MET A 298 0.61 3.27 0.85
N LEU A 299 0.62 2.37 -0.13
CA LEU A 299 -0.24 1.19 -0.15
C LEU A 299 0.12 0.20 0.99
N LYS A 300 -0.79 -0.72 1.34
CA LYS A 300 -0.83 -1.61 2.52
C LYS A 300 0.37 -2.52 2.61
N HIS A 301 1.03 -2.74 1.48
CA HIS A 301 2.23 -3.55 1.39
C HIS A 301 3.38 -2.84 0.67
N GLU A 302 3.20 -1.57 0.30
CA GLU A 302 4.20 -0.82 -0.46
C GLU A 302 5.47 -0.62 0.34
N TRP A 303 5.33 -0.39 1.65
CA TRP A 303 6.46 -0.24 2.56
C TRP A 303 7.36 -1.48 2.59
N ALA A 304 6.79 -2.68 2.44
CA ALA A 304 7.56 -3.92 2.37
C ALA A 304 8.30 -4.02 1.02
N MET A 305 7.63 -3.65 -0.09
CA MET A 305 8.27 -3.58 -1.41
C MET A 305 9.42 -2.57 -1.44
N VAL A 306 9.25 -1.42 -0.80
CA VAL A 306 10.30 -0.41 -0.63
C VAL A 306 11.49 -0.98 0.13
N ILE A 307 11.26 -1.70 1.23
CA ILE A 307 12.33 -2.36 1.97
C ILE A 307 13.09 -3.32 1.06
N HIS A 308 12.40 -4.20 0.32
CA HIS A 308 13.06 -5.09 -0.64
C HIS A 308 13.88 -4.32 -1.68
N GLY A 309 13.31 -3.30 -2.32
CA GLY A 309 14.04 -2.45 -3.26
C GLY A 309 15.29 -1.81 -2.67
N ILE A 310 15.24 -1.40 -1.39
CA ILE A 310 16.39 -0.83 -0.66
C ILE A 310 17.49 -1.86 -0.46
N TYR A 311 17.15 -3.09 -0.05
CA TYR A 311 18.12 -4.17 0.10
C TYR A 311 18.83 -4.49 -1.21
N HIS A 312 18.08 -4.53 -2.31
CA HIS A 312 18.58 -4.96 -3.63
C HIS A 312 19.20 -3.83 -4.48
N ASN A 313 18.90 -2.56 -4.20
CA ASN A 313 19.39 -1.44 -4.99
C ASN A 313 19.97 -0.31 -4.10
N ALA A 314 21.30 -0.16 -4.13
CA ALA A 314 22.00 0.84 -3.33
C ALA A 314 21.67 2.30 -3.71
N ILE A 315 21.36 2.57 -4.98
CA ILE A 315 20.99 3.91 -5.46
C ILE A 315 19.59 4.26 -4.93
N PHE A 316 18.66 3.32 -4.97
CA PHE A 316 17.33 3.47 -4.38
C PHE A 316 17.39 3.68 -2.87
N ALA A 317 18.23 2.91 -2.17
CA ALA A 317 18.52 3.11 -0.75
C ALA A 317 19.05 4.53 -0.47
N LYS A 318 19.99 5.02 -1.28
CA LYS A 318 20.52 6.38 -1.16
C LYS A 318 19.42 7.41 -1.42
N TRP A 319 18.57 7.24 -2.42
CA TRP A 319 17.45 8.15 -2.67
C TRP A 319 16.49 8.19 -1.46
N TRP A 320 16.13 7.04 -0.89
CA TRP A 320 15.28 6.96 0.30
C TRP A 320 15.85 7.65 1.53
N THR A 321 17.18 7.81 1.66
CA THR A 321 17.75 8.61 2.75
C THR A 321 17.25 10.06 2.76
N THR A 322 16.81 10.58 1.61
CA THR A 322 16.29 11.94 1.43
C THR A 322 14.77 12.02 1.61
N GLN A 323 14.08 10.88 1.65
CA GLN A 323 12.62 10.81 1.70
C GLN A 323 12.07 10.70 3.14
N ILE A 324 12.90 10.23 4.09
CA ILE A 324 12.53 10.07 5.49
C ILE A 324 13.54 10.75 6.41
N ALA A 325 13.10 11.14 7.61
CA ALA A 325 13.99 11.73 8.63
C ALA A 325 15.04 10.72 9.13
N GLU A 326 16.16 11.21 9.65
CA GLU A 326 17.24 10.35 10.19
C GLU A 326 16.77 9.53 11.41
N HIS A 327 15.86 10.10 12.21
CA HIS A 327 15.24 9.46 13.37
C HIS A 327 13.71 9.51 13.25
N PRO A 328 13.10 8.61 12.45
CA PRO A 328 11.65 8.60 12.27
C PRO A 328 10.92 8.09 13.53
N GLU A 329 9.69 8.55 13.68
CA GLU A 329 8.77 8.12 14.75
C GLU A 329 7.75 7.09 14.24
N ASP A 330 7.35 7.15 12.97
CA ASP A 330 6.43 6.18 12.37
C ASP A 330 7.05 4.77 12.29
N ARG A 331 6.27 3.76 12.65
CA ARG A 331 6.71 2.35 12.72
C ARG A 331 7.21 1.83 11.37
N ARG A 332 6.61 2.23 10.25
CA ARG A 332 7.00 1.80 8.90
C ARG A 332 8.25 2.54 8.46
N GLU A 333 8.35 3.84 8.71
CA GLU A 333 9.56 4.61 8.41
C GLU A 333 10.78 4.14 9.20
N ILE A 334 10.60 3.72 10.46
CA ILE A 334 11.65 3.07 11.26
C ILE A 334 12.18 1.81 10.55
N LYS A 335 11.28 0.95 10.05
CA LYS A 335 11.68 -0.26 9.30
C LYS A 335 12.40 0.08 8.00
N ILE A 336 11.93 1.09 7.26
CA ILE A 336 12.61 1.59 6.05
C ILE A 336 14.01 2.11 6.41
N ARG A 337 14.16 2.86 7.51
CA ARG A 337 15.47 3.34 7.98
C ARG A 337 16.40 2.20 8.36
N CYS A 338 15.90 1.15 9.03
CA CYS A 338 16.68 -0.06 9.30
C CYS A 338 17.18 -0.71 8.00
N ALA A 339 16.32 -0.85 6.98
CA ALA A 339 16.71 -1.40 5.68
C ALA A 339 17.81 -0.56 4.99
N ILE A 340 17.71 0.77 5.07
CA ILE A 340 18.76 1.66 4.55
C ILE A 340 20.09 1.39 5.27
N ASN A 341 20.05 1.31 6.60
CA ASN A 341 21.23 1.05 7.41
C ASN A 341 21.84 -0.33 7.12
N ALA A 342 21.00 -1.35 6.90
CA ALA A 342 21.43 -2.68 6.45
C ALA A 342 22.17 -2.59 5.11
N ARG A 343 21.58 -1.91 4.12
CA ARG A 343 22.17 -1.73 2.79
C ARG A 343 23.49 -0.97 2.85
N ARG A 344 23.63 0.00 3.77
CA ARG A 344 24.90 0.72 4.01
C ARG A 344 25.97 -0.22 4.55
N ILE A 345 25.66 -1.07 5.53
CA ILE A 345 26.58 -2.09 6.03
C ILE A 345 27.03 -3.02 4.91
N MET A 346 26.09 -3.54 4.10
CA MET A 346 26.41 -4.39 2.93
C MET A 346 27.22 -3.67 1.84
N SER A 347 27.31 -2.34 1.92
CA SER A 347 28.11 -1.50 1.03
C SER A 347 29.36 -0.96 1.75
N ASP A 348 29.77 -1.61 2.85
CA ASP A 348 30.94 -1.28 3.67
C ASP A 348 30.93 0.13 4.30
N ASP A 349 29.74 0.73 4.46
CA ASP A 349 29.56 2.06 5.03
C ASP A 349 29.00 2.03 6.46
N LEU A 350 29.86 2.39 7.41
CA LEU A 350 29.52 2.55 8.83
C LEU A 350 29.47 4.02 9.28
N SER A 351 29.55 4.99 8.37
CA SER A 351 29.68 6.42 8.72
C SER A 351 28.47 7.02 9.46
N TRP A 352 27.35 6.31 9.50
CA TRP A 352 26.14 6.69 10.24
C TRP A 352 26.08 6.15 11.66
N LEU A 353 26.91 5.16 11.96
CA LEU A 353 26.82 4.42 13.20
C LEU A 353 27.61 5.16 14.29
N THR A 354 26.95 5.35 15.42
CA THR A 354 27.56 5.90 16.63
C THR A 354 27.25 4.98 17.82
N ALA A 355 27.98 5.15 18.92
CA ALA A 355 27.71 4.43 20.16
C ALA A 355 26.29 4.71 20.70
N ASP A 356 25.70 5.87 20.37
CA ASP A 356 24.39 6.32 20.85
C ASP A 356 23.24 6.05 19.87
N THR A 357 23.52 5.44 18.71
CA THR A 357 22.50 5.12 17.71
C THR A 357 21.35 4.32 18.36
N PRO A 358 20.08 4.73 18.22
CA PRO A 358 18.96 4.03 18.84
C PRO A 358 18.88 2.56 18.42
N GLY A 359 18.65 1.66 19.36
CA GLY A 359 18.57 0.21 19.11
C GLY A 359 17.53 -0.16 18.04
N LYS A 360 16.40 0.56 18.02
CA LYS A 360 15.33 0.39 17.01
C LYS A 360 15.74 0.70 15.57
N LEU A 361 16.91 1.31 15.34
CA LEU A 361 17.45 1.66 14.02
C LEU A 361 18.57 0.70 13.58
N LEU A 362 18.94 -0.27 14.42
CA LEU A 362 19.92 -1.28 14.08
C LEU A 362 19.27 -2.35 13.19
N PRO A 363 19.88 -2.68 12.05
CA PRO A 363 19.34 -3.71 11.18
C PRO A 363 19.65 -5.12 11.69
N ASP A 364 18.72 -6.04 11.48
CA ASP A 364 18.91 -7.47 11.79
C ASP A 364 19.53 -8.25 10.63
N LEU A 365 19.15 -7.96 9.39
CA LEU A 365 19.67 -8.63 8.19
C LEU A 365 20.73 -7.76 7.54
N ILE A 366 22.01 -8.13 7.64
CA ILE A 366 23.14 -7.31 7.13
C ILE A 366 23.97 -8.00 6.05
N TRP A 367 23.51 -9.14 5.53
CA TRP A 367 24.29 -10.03 4.66
C TRP A 367 23.54 -10.54 3.42
N TYR A 368 22.35 -10.01 3.11
CA TYR A 368 21.56 -10.39 1.94
C TYR A 368 21.01 -9.13 1.26
N PRO A 369 21.06 -8.99 -0.07
CA PRO A 369 21.51 -9.98 -1.07
C PRO A 369 23.03 -10.02 -1.28
N ALA A 370 23.80 -9.25 -0.52
CA ALA A 370 25.25 -9.23 -0.59
C ALA A 370 25.85 -9.18 0.81
N VAL A 371 26.99 -9.84 0.98
CA VAL A 371 27.79 -9.76 2.21
C VAL A 371 28.72 -8.55 2.15
N ALA A 372 28.89 -7.87 3.28
CA ALA A 372 29.93 -6.86 3.47
C ALA A 372 31.32 -7.51 3.56
N HIS A 373 32.36 -6.69 3.41
CA HIS A 373 33.74 -7.07 3.67
C HIS A 373 33.94 -7.42 5.16
N CYS A 374 34.84 -8.37 5.45
CA CYS A 374 35.09 -8.86 6.82
C CYS A 374 35.39 -7.75 7.83
N VAL A 375 36.30 -6.83 7.47
CA VAL A 375 36.68 -5.65 8.27
C VAL A 375 35.46 -4.78 8.65
N THR A 376 34.41 -4.76 7.83
CA THR A 376 33.17 -4.03 8.15
C THR A 376 32.48 -4.67 9.34
N TYR A 377 32.36 -6.00 9.39
CA TYR A 377 31.77 -6.71 10.53
C TYR A 377 32.61 -6.59 11.79
N GLU A 378 33.94 -6.65 11.68
CA GLU A 378 34.86 -6.40 12.80
C GLU A 378 34.63 -5.03 13.42
N LYS A 379 34.64 -3.97 12.59
CA LYS A 379 34.42 -2.59 13.05
C LYS A 379 33.02 -2.42 13.60
N LEU A 380 32.01 -2.98 12.95
CA LEU A 380 30.61 -2.91 13.38
C LEU A 380 30.44 -3.50 14.79
N ALA A 381 31.01 -4.68 15.05
CA ALA A 381 30.96 -5.34 16.34
C ALA A 381 31.64 -4.52 17.45
N HIS A 382 32.77 -3.87 17.16
CA HIS A 382 33.47 -3.00 18.11
C HIS A 382 32.72 -1.69 18.38
N MET A 383 32.17 -1.06 17.33
CA MET A 383 31.44 0.21 17.46
C MET A 383 30.09 0.01 18.15
N ARG A 384 29.43 -1.13 17.90
CA ARG A 384 28.10 -1.44 18.41
C ARG A 384 28.01 -2.91 18.85
N PRO A 385 28.41 -3.24 20.09
CA PRO A 385 28.38 -4.61 20.61
C PRO A 385 27.00 -5.29 20.55
N ALA A 386 25.91 -4.52 20.51
CA ALA A 386 24.55 -5.05 20.33
C ALA A 386 24.36 -5.81 19.00
N MET A 387 25.20 -5.54 17.99
CA MET A 387 25.16 -6.21 16.68
C MET A 387 26.15 -7.37 16.57
N PHE A 388 26.80 -7.77 17.66
CA PHE A 388 27.86 -8.78 17.64
C PHE A 388 27.37 -10.13 17.11
N GLU A 389 26.24 -10.65 17.61
CA GLU A 389 25.66 -11.90 17.11
C GLU A 389 25.26 -11.80 15.63
N THR A 390 24.72 -10.65 15.21
CA THR A 390 24.41 -10.35 13.82
C THR A 390 25.66 -10.39 12.94
N CYS A 391 26.80 -9.85 13.40
CA CYS A 391 28.09 -9.95 12.71
C CYS A 391 28.59 -11.40 12.60
N LEU A 392 28.43 -12.20 13.66
CA LEU A 392 28.80 -13.62 13.63
C LEU A 392 27.97 -14.42 12.62
N ARG A 393 26.65 -14.17 12.54
CA ARG A 393 25.81 -14.75 11.49
C ARG A 393 26.30 -14.35 10.11
N ALA A 394 26.61 -13.06 9.91
CA ALA A 394 27.15 -12.58 8.66
C ALA A 394 28.45 -13.30 8.26
N CYS A 395 29.34 -13.61 9.22
CA CYS A 395 30.55 -14.39 8.98
C CYS A 395 30.25 -15.83 8.55
N ILE A 396 29.26 -16.49 9.17
CA ILE A 396 28.81 -17.84 8.76
C ILE A 396 28.32 -17.82 7.31
N VAL A 397 27.52 -16.81 6.95
CA VAL A 397 26.93 -16.66 5.60
C VAL A 397 27.99 -16.31 4.57
N ALA A 398 28.92 -15.41 4.91
CA ALA A 398 30.07 -15.06 4.09
C ALA A 398 31.11 -16.21 3.99
N ASN A 399 30.91 -17.29 4.73
CA ASN A 399 31.86 -18.40 4.87
C ASN A 399 33.26 -17.91 5.28
N ASP A 400 33.31 -17.04 6.27
CA ASP A 400 34.52 -16.41 6.76
C ASP A 400 34.88 -16.88 8.19
N PRO A 401 35.62 -18.01 8.31
CA PRO A 401 36.01 -18.54 9.61
C PRO A 401 37.06 -17.70 10.32
N TRP A 402 37.81 -16.87 9.60
CA TRP A 402 38.88 -16.05 10.19
C TRP A 402 38.27 -14.92 11.02
N THR A 403 37.36 -14.16 10.41
CA THR A 403 36.64 -13.07 11.09
C THR A 403 35.76 -13.60 12.22
N TRP A 404 35.15 -14.77 12.03
CA TRP A 404 34.44 -15.48 13.10
C TRP A 404 35.33 -15.73 14.32
N ASP A 405 36.53 -16.28 14.11
CA ASP A 405 37.49 -16.56 15.18
C ASP A 405 37.98 -15.27 15.85
N ASP A 406 38.32 -14.25 15.06
CA ASP A 406 38.85 -12.98 15.55
C ASP A 406 37.81 -12.23 16.38
N LEU A 407 36.56 -12.17 15.92
CA LEU A 407 35.45 -11.57 16.69
C LEU A 407 35.23 -12.30 18.03
N LEU A 408 35.17 -13.63 18.01
CA LEU A 408 34.93 -14.42 19.22
C LEU A 408 36.08 -14.30 20.23
N ARG A 409 37.33 -14.20 19.76
CA ARG A 409 38.49 -13.94 20.63
C ARG A 409 38.49 -12.53 21.20
N ALA A 410 38.03 -11.54 20.43
CA ALA A 410 37.92 -10.15 20.86
C ALA A 410 36.70 -9.87 21.78
N ALA A 411 35.78 -10.83 21.93
CA ALA A 411 34.54 -10.63 22.68
C ALA A 411 34.75 -10.11 24.13
N PRO A 412 35.70 -10.62 24.94
CA PRO A 412 35.92 -10.09 26.29
C PRO A 412 36.25 -8.59 26.30
N ASP A 413 37.04 -8.13 25.33
CA ASP A 413 37.44 -6.72 25.20
C ASP A 413 36.27 -5.86 24.72
N ILE A 414 35.50 -6.34 23.73
CA ILE A 414 34.32 -5.66 23.18
C ILE A 414 33.26 -5.44 24.26
N PHE A 415 32.99 -6.45 25.09
CA PHE A 415 31.99 -6.37 26.15
C PHE A 415 32.54 -5.87 27.49
N LYS A 416 33.86 -5.57 27.58
CA LYS A 416 34.56 -5.12 28.80
C LYS A 416 34.24 -6.00 30.02
N PHE A 417 34.27 -7.32 29.82
CA PHE A 417 33.85 -8.28 30.82
C PHE A 417 35.03 -8.75 31.70
N THR A 418 34.80 -8.89 33.00
CA THR A 418 35.75 -9.52 33.94
C THR A 418 35.36 -10.97 34.20
N ARG A 419 36.25 -11.91 33.81
CA ARG A 419 36.01 -13.37 33.90
C ARG A 419 35.94 -13.89 35.34
N ASP A 420 35.10 -14.91 35.53
CA ASP A 420 35.10 -15.77 36.71
C ASP A 420 35.98 -17.01 36.48
N SER A 421 36.57 -17.52 37.56
CA SER A 421 37.48 -18.68 37.60
C SER A 421 36.85 -20.01 37.15
N SER A 422 35.52 -20.08 37.06
CA SER A 422 34.75 -21.28 36.68
C SER A 422 34.47 -21.38 35.17
N GLU A 423 34.89 -20.40 34.38
CA GLU A 423 34.53 -20.24 32.97
C GLU A 423 35.63 -20.73 32.00
N PRO A 424 35.27 -21.24 30.79
CA PRO A 424 36.23 -21.79 29.83
C PRO A 424 37.42 -20.87 29.56
N GLU A 425 38.64 -21.44 29.52
CA GLU A 425 39.87 -20.68 29.23
C GLU A 425 39.86 -19.99 27.87
N ASP A 426 39.31 -20.66 26.85
CA ASP A 426 39.17 -20.12 25.51
C ASP A 426 38.02 -19.08 25.46
N PRO A 427 38.32 -17.78 25.18
CA PRO A 427 37.31 -16.74 25.02
C PRO A 427 36.21 -17.11 24.01
N LYS A 428 36.58 -17.84 22.96
CA LYS A 428 35.67 -18.29 21.90
C LYS A 428 34.62 -19.25 22.45
N LEU A 429 35.07 -20.31 23.13
CA LEU A 429 34.18 -21.31 23.72
C LEU A 429 33.34 -20.71 24.85
N TRP A 430 33.92 -19.81 25.64
CA TRP A 430 33.18 -19.08 26.67
C TRP A 430 32.00 -18.32 26.06
N TRP A 431 32.23 -17.46 25.06
CA TRP A 431 31.16 -16.64 24.50
C TRP A 431 30.06 -17.51 23.90
N LEU A 432 30.43 -18.53 23.12
CA LEU A 432 29.47 -19.47 22.52
C LEU A 432 28.66 -20.22 23.58
N SER A 433 29.28 -20.65 24.69
CA SER A 433 28.56 -21.37 25.76
C SER A 433 27.44 -20.55 26.41
N LYS A 434 27.57 -19.22 26.42
CA LYS A 434 26.64 -18.28 27.05
C LYS A 434 25.62 -17.71 26.07
N HIS A 435 26.05 -17.45 24.84
CA HIS A 435 25.31 -16.63 23.89
C HIS A 435 24.86 -17.36 22.62
N ALA A 436 25.36 -18.57 22.33
CA ALA A 436 24.82 -19.33 21.20
C ALA A 436 23.34 -19.65 21.41
N ARG A 437 22.50 -19.31 20.42
CA ARG A 437 21.07 -19.54 20.40
C ARG A 437 20.64 -20.26 19.13
N TYR A 438 19.34 -20.52 19.04
CA TYR A 438 18.70 -21.19 17.90
C TYR A 438 19.13 -20.57 16.56
N GLY A 439 19.02 -19.25 16.41
CA GLY A 439 19.44 -18.53 15.22
C GLY A 439 20.84 -18.80 14.72
N LEU A 440 21.82 -18.55 15.60
CA LEU A 440 23.23 -18.75 15.28
C LEU A 440 23.52 -20.22 14.94
N TRP A 441 22.91 -21.15 15.68
CA TRP A 441 22.99 -22.58 15.40
C TRP A 441 22.37 -22.96 14.05
N GLY A 442 21.19 -22.43 13.73
CA GLY A 442 20.49 -22.68 12.48
C GLY A 442 21.33 -22.32 11.26
N GLU A 443 21.94 -21.13 11.28
CA GLU A 443 22.88 -20.71 10.23
C GLU A 443 24.11 -21.61 10.15
N ALA A 444 24.74 -21.92 11.28
CA ALA A 444 25.92 -22.79 11.32
C ALA A 444 25.61 -24.22 10.82
N ALA A 445 24.44 -24.76 11.14
CA ALA A 445 23.98 -26.07 10.69
C ALA A 445 23.71 -26.09 9.18
N ALA A 446 23.12 -25.01 8.66
CA ALA A 446 22.83 -24.83 7.23
C ALA A 446 24.09 -24.53 6.39
N SER A 447 25.14 -23.98 7.00
CA SER A 447 26.41 -23.67 6.33
C SER A 447 27.10 -24.92 5.78
N SER A 448 27.72 -24.78 4.62
CA SER A 448 28.57 -25.81 4.01
C SER A 448 29.87 -26.00 4.80
N ASN A 449 30.37 -24.96 5.47
CA ASN A 449 31.57 -25.02 6.29
C ASN A 449 31.23 -25.44 7.72
N LYS A 450 31.67 -26.64 8.08
CA LYS A 450 31.34 -27.26 9.36
C LYS A 450 32.15 -26.74 10.54
N ILE A 451 33.10 -25.81 10.34
CA ILE A 451 33.86 -25.22 11.44
C ILE A 451 32.95 -24.49 12.43
N PHE A 452 32.01 -23.67 11.94
CA PHE A 452 31.07 -22.93 12.77
C PHE A 452 30.22 -23.87 13.65
N GLN A 453 29.71 -24.96 13.05
CA GLN A 453 28.93 -25.95 13.78
C GLN A 453 29.78 -26.70 14.82
N LYS A 454 31.02 -27.06 14.47
CA LYS A 454 31.95 -27.75 15.37
C LYS A 454 32.31 -26.87 16.58
N ASP A 455 32.53 -25.58 16.37
CA ASP A 455 32.84 -24.64 17.44
C ASP A 455 31.69 -24.51 18.43
N ILE A 456 30.46 -24.38 17.91
CA ILE A 456 29.26 -24.32 18.77
C ILE A 456 29.09 -25.63 19.56
N LEU A 457 29.31 -26.79 18.95
CA LEU A 457 29.24 -28.09 19.64
C LEU A 457 30.38 -28.29 20.65
N ALA A 458 31.55 -27.73 20.40
CA ALA A 458 32.65 -27.76 21.37
C ALA A 458 32.33 -26.96 22.63
N ALA A 459 31.63 -25.82 22.48
CA ALA A 459 31.17 -25.00 23.59
C ALA A 459 29.89 -25.53 24.27
N VAL A 460 29.01 -26.16 23.50
CA VAL A 460 27.70 -26.68 23.93
C VAL A 460 27.51 -28.09 23.35
N PRO A 461 28.02 -29.14 24.03
CA PRO A 461 28.00 -30.51 23.51
C PRO A 461 26.61 -31.08 23.19
N ASP A 462 25.56 -30.63 23.89
CA ASP A 462 24.16 -30.98 23.64
C ASP A 462 23.44 -29.98 22.71
N GLY A 463 24.18 -29.07 22.07
CA GLY A 463 23.67 -27.95 21.28
C GLY A 463 22.68 -28.35 20.18
N ALA A 464 22.92 -29.49 19.51
CA ALA A 464 22.03 -30.01 18.48
C ALA A 464 20.62 -30.34 19.00
N GLN A 465 20.52 -30.78 20.26
CA GLN A 465 19.24 -31.05 20.92
C GLN A 465 18.69 -29.79 21.59
N LYS A 466 19.56 -29.00 22.22
CA LYS A 466 19.21 -27.76 22.93
C LYS A 466 18.64 -26.69 22.01
N PHE A 467 19.15 -26.59 20.79
CA PHE A 467 18.75 -25.60 19.78
C PHE A 467 17.87 -26.22 18.67
N LYS A 468 17.15 -27.30 18.99
CA LYS A 468 16.30 -27.99 18.02
C LYS A 468 15.03 -27.21 17.65
N THR A 469 14.53 -26.38 18.56
CA THR A 469 13.30 -25.59 18.38
C THR A 469 13.56 -24.12 18.70
N PRO A 470 12.97 -23.18 17.95
CA PRO A 470 13.07 -21.77 18.25
C PRO A 470 12.43 -21.47 19.61
N HIS A 471 12.85 -20.39 20.26
CA HIS A 471 12.28 -20.01 21.55
C HIS A 471 10.82 -19.59 21.37
N THR A 472 9.91 -20.03 22.24
CA THR A 472 8.45 -19.81 22.08
C THR A 472 8.02 -18.33 22.04
N ASN A 473 8.92 -17.43 22.46
CA ASN A 473 8.73 -15.98 22.45
C ASN A 473 9.71 -15.26 21.52
N SER A 474 10.40 -15.96 20.61
CA SER A 474 11.30 -15.33 19.66
C SER A 474 10.49 -14.68 18.55
N ASP A 475 10.64 -13.38 18.39
CA ASP A 475 10.14 -12.60 17.27
C ASP A 475 11.20 -12.45 16.16
N TRP A 476 12.38 -13.04 16.33
CA TRP A 476 13.52 -12.79 15.47
C TRP A 476 13.59 -13.76 14.28
N TRP A 477 13.80 -13.21 13.09
CA TRP A 477 13.60 -13.91 11.81
C TRP A 477 14.59 -15.06 11.55
N GLY A 478 15.80 -15.00 12.09
CA GLY A 478 16.73 -16.13 12.00
C GLY A 478 16.31 -17.37 12.79
N ASP A 479 15.21 -17.28 13.56
CA ASP A 479 14.55 -18.43 14.17
C ASP A 479 13.51 -19.08 13.25
N TYR A 480 13.16 -18.43 12.13
CA TYR A 480 12.20 -18.92 11.14
C TYR A 480 12.84 -19.33 9.82
N TYR A 481 13.97 -18.72 9.45
CA TYR A 481 14.64 -18.95 8.17
C TYR A 481 16.17 -18.83 8.31
N VAL A 482 16.89 -19.60 7.49
CA VAL A 482 18.35 -19.51 7.38
C VAL A 482 18.74 -18.81 6.08
N ALA A 483 19.93 -18.20 6.03
CA ALA A 483 20.40 -17.46 4.86
C ALA A 483 20.40 -18.29 3.56
N ARG A 484 20.59 -19.61 3.66
CA ARG A 484 20.48 -20.52 2.52
C ARG A 484 19.12 -20.40 1.82
N ASP A 485 18.04 -20.26 2.57
CA ASP A 485 16.68 -20.15 2.03
C ASP A 485 16.47 -18.83 1.30
N LEU A 486 17.34 -17.83 1.52
CA LEU A 486 17.27 -16.52 0.87
C LEU A 486 18.03 -16.45 -0.44
N TYR A 487 19.22 -17.04 -0.45
CA TYR A 487 20.02 -17.16 -1.67
C TYR A 487 19.49 -18.26 -2.60
N PHE A 488 18.76 -19.23 -2.05
CA PHE A 488 18.17 -20.34 -2.80
C PHE A 488 16.70 -20.55 -2.36
N PRO A 489 15.80 -19.61 -2.68
CA PRO A 489 14.41 -19.71 -2.28
C PRO A 489 13.73 -20.93 -2.93
N ASN A 490 12.90 -21.62 -2.14
CA ASN A 490 11.98 -22.61 -2.70
C ASN A 490 11.00 -21.89 -3.63
N ARG A 491 11.06 -22.22 -4.93
CA ARG A 491 10.13 -21.65 -5.91
C ARG A 491 8.70 -22.07 -5.57
N SER A 492 7.76 -21.15 -5.72
CA SER A 492 6.33 -21.49 -5.65
C SER A 492 6.04 -22.58 -6.67
N ARG A 493 5.29 -23.59 -6.25
CA ARG A 493 4.76 -24.59 -7.19
C ARG A 493 3.52 -24.09 -7.91
N LEU A 494 2.89 -23.03 -7.42
CA LEU A 494 1.60 -22.52 -7.87
C LEU A 494 1.78 -21.16 -8.54
N VAL A 495 1.18 -20.98 -9.70
CA VAL A 495 1.37 -19.83 -10.60
C VAL A 495 0.05 -19.11 -10.80
N ARG A 496 0.09 -17.77 -10.76
CA ARG A 496 -1.08 -16.90 -10.93
C ARG A 496 -0.94 -16.06 -12.19
N LEU A 497 -1.41 -16.56 -13.31
CA LEU A 497 -1.27 -15.87 -14.61
C LEU A 497 -2.13 -14.60 -14.73
N TYR A 498 -3.31 -14.55 -14.09
CA TYR A 498 -4.26 -13.45 -14.29
C TYR A 498 -3.92 -12.18 -13.48
N ASP A 499 -3.27 -12.34 -12.32
CA ASP A 499 -2.81 -11.20 -11.51
C ASP A 499 -1.51 -11.60 -10.78
N PRO A 500 -0.36 -11.62 -11.49
CA PRO A 500 0.89 -12.11 -10.94
C PRO A 500 1.50 -11.17 -9.91
N VAL A 501 1.12 -9.88 -9.94
CA VAL A 501 1.59 -8.88 -8.97
C VAL A 501 0.78 -8.97 -7.68
N GLN A 502 1.14 -9.93 -6.84
CA GLN A 502 0.54 -10.12 -5.51
C GLN A 502 1.54 -9.72 -4.43
N PRO A 503 1.40 -8.54 -3.81
CA PRO A 503 2.26 -8.20 -2.69
C PRO A 503 2.00 -9.17 -1.52
N GLY A 504 2.98 -9.99 -1.17
CA GLY A 504 2.88 -10.93 -0.06
C GLY A 504 2.95 -10.24 1.30
N SER A 505 1.86 -10.27 2.07
CA SER A 505 1.88 -10.02 3.51
C SER A 505 0.56 -10.49 4.14
N THR A 506 0.50 -11.75 4.53
CA THR A 506 -0.61 -12.29 5.33
C THR A 506 -0.37 -12.15 6.84
N THR A 507 0.80 -11.67 7.29
CA THR A 507 1.14 -11.54 8.72
C THR A 507 2.09 -10.36 8.96
N GLU A 508 1.83 -9.54 9.97
CA GLU A 508 2.75 -8.51 10.46
C GLU A 508 4.02 -9.12 11.11
N GLY A 509 4.87 -9.80 10.34
CA GLY A 509 6.21 -10.18 10.81
C GLY A 509 7.15 -8.96 10.95
N PRO A 510 8.31 -9.08 11.60
CA PRO A 510 9.38 -8.08 11.49
C PRO A 510 9.96 -8.17 10.08
N TYR A 511 9.63 -7.21 9.23
CA TYR A 511 9.96 -7.24 7.80
C TYR A 511 11.30 -6.53 7.56
N ASP A 512 12.27 -7.32 7.11
CA ASP A 512 13.64 -7.00 6.71
C ASP A 512 13.86 -7.28 5.21
N GLY A 513 12.80 -7.26 4.39
CA GLY A 513 12.86 -7.46 2.94
C GLY A 513 12.60 -8.89 2.47
N MET A 514 12.38 -9.83 3.39
CA MET A 514 12.48 -11.27 3.09
C MET A 514 11.17 -12.04 2.89
N GLY A 515 10.03 -11.34 2.91
CA GLY A 515 8.69 -11.95 2.77
C GLY A 515 7.78 -11.31 1.73
N CYS A 516 8.25 -10.27 1.04
CA CYS A 516 7.46 -9.51 0.09
C CYS A 516 7.88 -9.89 -1.34
N GLY A 517 7.50 -11.09 -1.77
CA GLY A 517 7.54 -11.41 -3.20
C GLY A 517 6.45 -10.63 -3.93
N ILE A 518 6.77 -10.15 -5.11
CA ILE A 518 5.76 -9.97 -6.14
C ILE A 518 5.76 -11.30 -6.90
N GLY A 519 4.79 -12.19 -6.63
CA GLY A 519 4.76 -13.65 -6.92
C GLY A 519 5.45 -14.19 -8.19
N ASP A 520 4.85 -15.15 -8.90
CA ASP A 520 5.46 -15.75 -10.10
C ASP A 520 5.45 -14.80 -11.31
N VAL A 521 5.73 -13.50 -11.12
CA VAL A 521 5.73 -12.47 -12.17
C VAL A 521 6.67 -12.84 -13.29
N ASP A 522 7.89 -13.27 -12.98
CA ASP A 522 8.84 -13.70 -14.01
C ASP A 522 8.22 -14.77 -14.90
N LEU A 523 7.62 -15.78 -14.28
CA LEU A 523 7.00 -16.87 -15.00
C LEU A 523 5.77 -16.39 -15.78
N ALA A 524 4.91 -15.58 -15.18
CA ALA A 524 3.71 -15.03 -15.83
C ALA A 524 4.05 -14.10 -17.01
N LEU A 525 5.12 -13.31 -16.91
CA LEU A 525 5.60 -12.43 -17.97
C LEU A 525 6.02 -13.22 -19.22
N PHE A 526 6.73 -14.34 -19.03
CA PHE A 526 7.18 -15.17 -20.15
C PHE A 526 6.10 -16.17 -20.63
N LEU A 527 5.28 -16.70 -19.72
CA LEU A 527 4.19 -17.62 -20.06
C LEU A 527 2.99 -16.92 -20.71
N GLY A 528 2.73 -15.65 -20.40
CA GLY A 528 1.58 -14.91 -20.93
C GLY A 528 1.58 -14.77 -22.46
N GLY A 529 2.73 -14.99 -23.11
CA GLY A 529 2.82 -15.08 -24.58
C GLY A 529 2.49 -16.46 -25.16
N ALA A 530 2.44 -17.51 -24.34
CA ALA A 530 2.27 -18.89 -24.76
C ALA A 530 0.88 -19.47 -24.44
N ILE A 531 0.23 -19.00 -23.38
CA ILE A 531 -1.15 -19.38 -23.01
C ILE A 531 -2.01 -18.11 -23.05
N SER A 532 -3.08 -18.12 -23.85
CA SER A 532 -4.02 -16.99 -23.86
C SER A 532 -4.74 -16.87 -22.51
N ARG A 533 -5.09 -15.64 -22.12
CA ARG A 533 -5.84 -15.41 -20.87
C ARG A 533 -7.20 -16.10 -20.89
N GLU A 534 -7.82 -16.18 -22.05
CA GLU A 534 -9.10 -16.85 -22.26
C GLU A 534 -8.99 -18.36 -22.07
N THR A 535 -7.93 -18.97 -22.62
CA THR A 535 -7.65 -20.41 -22.41
C THR A 535 -7.40 -20.70 -20.94
N TRP A 536 -6.55 -19.92 -20.28
CA TRP A 536 -6.26 -20.09 -18.86
C TRP A 536 -7.52 -19.93 -18.01
N LYS A 537 -8.28 -18.86 -18.25
CA LYS A 537 -9.49 -18.55 -17.49
C LYS A 537 -10.52 -19.67 -17.63
N LYS A 538 -10.76 -20.16 -18.84
CA LYS A 538 -11.71 -21.24 -19.09
C LYS A 538 -11.33 -22.53 -18.35
N GLU A 539 -10.11 -23.01 -18.54
CA GLU A 539 -9.67 -24.29 -17.96
C GLU A 539 -9.60 -24.22 -16.41
N MET A 540 -9.17 -23.08 -15.85
CA MET A 540 -9.05 -22.90 -14.41
C MET A 540 -10.38 -22.56 -13.71
N GLU A 541 -11.29 -21.84 -14.38
CA GLU A 541 -12.66 -21.62 -13.89
C GLU A 541 -13.46 -22.93 -13.84
N ASP A 542 -13.27 -23.83 -14.80
CA ASP A 542 -13.90 -25.16 -14.82
C ASP A 542 -13.42 -26.03 -13.63
N GLU A 543 -12.19 -25.81 -13.14
CA GLU A 543 -11.62 -26.48 -11.95
C GLU A 543 -11.88 -25.73 -10.63
N GLY A 544 -12.48 -24.53 -10.68
CA GLY A 544 -12.72 -23.69 -9.50
C GLY A 544 -11.45 -23.15 -8.82
N SER A 545 -10.32 -23.12 -9.54
CA SER A 545 -9.03 -22.60 -9.05
C SER A 545 -8.61 -21.35 -9.84
N LEU A 546 -7.85 -20.45 -9.20
CA LEU A 546 -7.21 -19.29 -9.87
C LEU A 546 -5.68 -19.43 -9.91
N GLN A 547 -5.19 -20.64 -9.62
CA GLN A 547 -3.80 -21.00 -9.51
C GLN A 547 -3.61 -22.35 -10.19
N ALA A 548 -2.50 -22.53 -10.90
CA ALA A 548 -2.12 -23.85 -11.40
C ALA A 548 -0.71 -24.21 -10.95
N SER A 549 -0.45 -25.50 -10.82
CA SER A 549 0.89 -26.02 -10.63
C SER A 549 1.77 -25.82 -11.86
N ILE A 550 3.09 -25.89 -11.70
CA ILE A 550 3.99 -25.82 -12.86
C ILE A 550 3.75 -27.01 -13.79
N GLU A 551 3.39 -28.18 -13.25
CA GLU A 551 3.02 -29.36 -14.01
C GLU A 551 1.75 -29.12 -14.84
N GLU A 552 0.69 -28.57 -14.24
CA GLU A 552 -0.55 -28.20 -14.95
C GLU A 552 -0.30 -27.18 -16.07
N ILE A 553 0.63 -26.24 -15.88
CA ILE A 553 1.02 -25.29 -16.94
C ILE A 553 1.63 -26.02 -18.14
N TRP A 554 2.50 -27.00 -17.90
CA TRP A 554 3.11 -27.76 -18.99
C TRP A 554 2.06 -28.58 -19.73
N ASP A 555 1.13 -29.22 -19.02
CA ASP A 555 0.00 -29.94 -19.62
C ASP A 555 -0.85 -29.02 -20.51
N LEU A 556 -1.14 -27.79 -20.05
CA LEU A 556 -1.88 -26.77 -20.82
C LEU A 556 -1.11 -26.29 -22.07
N LEU A 557 0.21 -26.18 -22.00
CA LEU A 557 1.05 -25.83 -23.15
C LEU A 557 1.06 -26.95 -24.19
N GLU A 558 1.10 -28.21 -23.76
CA GLU A 558 1.02 -29.36 -24.65
C GLU A 558 -0.36 -29.43 -25.35
N LEU A 559 -1.44 -29.17 -24.62
CA LEU A 559 -2.80 -29.09 -25.18
C LEU A 559 -2.94 -27.98 -26.23
N ASN A 560 -2.37 -26.80 -25.98
CA ASN A 560 -2.40 -25.68 -26.95
C ASN A 560 -1.54 -25.94 -28.20
N GLN A 561 -0.53 -26.81 -28.11
CA GLN A 561 0.33 -27.19 -29.23
C GLN A 561 -0.20 -28.40 -30.02
N ALA A 562 -1.24 -29.08 -29.54
CA ALA A 562 -1.86 -30.18 -30.26
C ALA A 562 -2.51 -29.63 -31.55
N PRO A 563 -2.17 -30.17 -32.74
CA PRO A 563 -2.78 -29.71 -33.98
C PRO A 563 -4.29 -29.93 -33.90
N SER A 564 -5.07 -28.87 -34.16
CA SER A 564 -6.52 -28.99 -34.30
C SER A 564 -6.80 -30.04 -35.37
N HIS A 565 -7.17 -31.25 -34.97
CA HIS A 565 -7.72 -32.23 -35.89
C HIS A 565 -9.07 -31.68 -36.35
N SER A 566 -9.00 -30.91 -37.43
CA SER A 566 -10.12 -30.59 -38.29
C SER A 566 -10.88 -31.89 -38.54
N SER A 567 -12.12 -31.87 -38.11
CA SER A 567 -13.22 -32.65 -38.64
C SER A 567 -13.07 -32.83 -40.15
N ARG A 568 -12.54 -34.00 -40.51
CA ARG A 568 -12.97 -34.74 -41.69
C ARG A 568 -13.51 -36.07 -41.16
N ILE A 569 -14.85 -36.15 -41.08
CA ILE A 569 -15.69 -37.00 -41.93
C ILE A 569 -17.10 -36.42 -41.85
#